data_AF-A0A357BNN0-F1
#
_entry.id   AF-A0A357BNN0-F1
#
_cell.length_a   1.000
_cell.length_b   1.000
_cell.length_c   1.000
_cell.angle_alpha   90.00
_cell.angle_beta   90.00
_cell.angle_gamma   90.00
#
_symmetry.space_group_name_H-M   'P 1'
#
loop_
_entity.id
_entity.type
_entity.pdbx_description
1 polymer ?
#
loop_
_entity_poly.entity_id
_entity_poly.type
_entity_poly.pdbx_seq_one_letter_code
_entity_poly.pdbx_strand_id
1 'polypeptide(L)'
;MKIASEHIDMIVAIGKRYGATRLILFGGVVARSENTRDVDLACDGIQGWKLYEFAARLEEELHNPVDVVPLSPPSRFTKYIEKKGKALI
;
A
#
# COMPACT_ATOMS: atom_id res chain seq x y z
N MET A 1 -12.81 2.50 -7.27
CA MET A 1 -13.40 2.42 -5.91
C MET A 1 -13.15 3.72 -5.17
N LYS A 2 -14.02 4.16 -4.25
CA LYS A 2 -13.69 5.24 -3.30
C LYS A 2 -13.04 4.61 -2.07
N ILE A 3 -11.75 4.90 -1.83
CA ILE A 3 -11.07 4.44 -0.61
C ILE A 3 -11.67 5.20 0.58
N ALA A 4 -12.51 4.49 1.35
CA ALA A 4 -13.04 4.94 2.64
C ALA A 4 -12.07 4.63 3.79
N SER A 5 -12.30 5.24 4.96
CA SER A 5 -11.51 5.00 6.18
C SER A 5 -11.43 3.52 6.56
N GLU A 6 -12.53 2.78 6.41
CA GLU A 6 -12.62 1.35 6.74
C GLU A 6 -11.61 0.51 5.93
N HIS A 7 -11.41 0.85 4.65
CA HIS A 7 -10.41 0.19 3.81
C HIS A 7 -8.98 0.52 4.28
N ILE A 8 -8.74 1.76 4.74
CA ILE A 8 -7.42 2.15 5.27
C ILE A 8 -7.13 1.37 6.55
N ASP A 9 -8.10 1.27 7.46
CA ASP A 9 -7.96 0.54 8.72
C ASP A 9 -7.68 -0.94 8.46
N MET A 10 -8.37 -1.53 7.47
CA MET A 10 -8.14 -2.90 7.01
C MET A 10 -6.72 -3.09 6.43
N ILE A 11 -6.28 -2.20 5.52
CA ILE A 11 -4.92 -2.24 4.94
C ILE A 11 -3.87 -2.20 6.05
N VAL A 12 -4.03 -1.31 7.03
CA VAL A 12 -3.12 -1.20 8.18
C VAL A 12 -3.13 -2.46 9.03
N ALA A 13 -4.31 -3.01 9.32
CA ALA A 13 -4.46 -4.22 10.11
C ALA A 13 -3.80 -5.44 9.44
N ILE A 14 -3.99 -5.61 8.13
CA ILE A 14 -3.35 -6.68 7.35
C ILE A 14 -1.84 -6.45 7.30
N GLY A 15 -1.38 -5.25 6.94
CA GLY A 15 0.04 -4.95 6.85
C GLY A 15 0.80 -5.23 8.15
N LYS A 16 0.23 -4.87 9.31
CA LYS A 16 0.81 -5.20 10.62
C LYS A 16 0.96 -6.71 10.84
N ARG A 17 -0.01 -7.54 10.43
CA ARG A 17 0.08 -9.00 10.53
C ARG A 17 1.20 -9.59 9.67
N TYR A 18 1.49 -8.95 8.54
CA TYR A 18 2.59 -9.32 7.64
C TYR A 18 3.96 -8.77 8.07
N GLY A 19 4.01 -7.94 9.12
CA GLY A 19 5.24 -7.36 9.65
C GLY A 19 5.61 -6.00 9.04
N ALA A 20 4.66 -5.32 8.40
CA ALA A 20 4.90 -3.97 7.87
C ALA A 20 5.28 -3.01 9.01
N THR A 21 6.41 -2.34 8.86
CA THR A 21 6.87 -1.29 9.77
C THR A 21 6.55 0.10 9.25
N ARG A 22 6.30 0.22 7.94
CA ARG A 22 5.89 1.44 7.26
C ARG A 22 4.91 1.09 6.16
N LEU A 23 3.86 1.89 6.00
CA LEU A 23 2.93 1.80 4.88
C LEU A 23 2.63 3.19 4.34
N ILE A 24 2.72 3.36 3.03
CA ILE A 24 2.48 4.64 2.36
C ILE A 24 1.54 4.40 1.19
N LEU A 25 0.35 5.00 1.23
CA LEU A 25 -0.49 5.10 0.03
C LEU A 25 0.11 6.14 -0.91
N PHE A 26 0.22 5.81 -2.19
CA PHE A 26 0.71 6.76 -3.19
C PHE A 26 -0.15 6.71 -4.45
N GLY A 27 0.34 7.30 -5.54
CA GLY A 27 -0.29 7.22 -6.85
C GLY A 27 -1.68 7.88 -6.93
N GLY A 28 -2.56 7.28 -7.72
CA GLY A 28 -3.85 7.86 -8.08
C GLY A 28 -4.77 8.09 -6.87
N VAL A 29 -4.69 7.19 -5.88
CA VAL A 29 -5.50 7.22 -4.64
C VAL A 29 -5.27 8.49 -3.83
N VAL A 30 -4.05 9.03 -3.85
CA VAL A 30 -3.72 10.27 -3.12
C VAL A 30 -4.25 11.51 -3.85
N ALA A 31 -4.37 11.45 -5.19
CA ALA A 31 -4.73 12.61 -6.01
C ALA A 31 -6.24 12.72 -6.33
N ARG A 32 -6.94 11.59 -6.49
CA ARG A 32 -8.37 11.54 -6.84
C ARG A 32 -9.02 10.35 -6.13
N SER A 33 -9.70 10.61 -5.02
CA SER A 33 -10.44 9.59 -4.27
C SER A 33 -11.66 9.04 -5.01
N GLU A 34 -12.11 9.73 -6.06
CA GLU A 34 -13.21 9.31 -6.92
C GLU A 34 -12.63 8.71 -8.22
N ASN A 35 -12.80 7.38 -8.37
CA ASN A 35 -12.43 6.58 -9.55
C ASN A 35 -10.97 6.13 -9.71
N THR A 36 -10.29 5.74 -8.64
CA THR A 36 -9.08 4.93 -8.80
C THR A 36 -9.43 3.49 -9.14
N ARG A 37 -8.66 2.92 -10.08
CA ARG A 37 -8.86 1.55 -10.60
C ARG A 37 -8.12 0.51 -9.75
N ASP A 38 -7.04 0.96 -9.13
CA ASP A 38 -6.03 0.22 -8.39
C ASP A 38 -5.68 0.95 -7.07
N VAL A 39 -5.03 0.22 -6.16
CA VAL A 39 -4.49 0.75 -4.91
C VAL A 39 -2.97 0.64 -4.93
N ASP A 40 -2.30 1.78 -5.03
CA ASP A 40 -0.85 1.88 -4.94
C ASP A 40 -0.39 1.95 -3.48
N LEU A 41 0.38 0.98 -3.03
CA LEU A 41 0.86 0.88 -1.65
C LEU A 41 2.35 0.59 -1.59
N ALA A 42 3.11 1.39 -0.84
CA ALA A 42 4.52 1.11 -0.58
C ALA A 42 4.72 0.67 0.86
N CYS A 43 5.64 -0.26 1.09
CA CYS A 43 5.88 -0.83 2.42
C CYS A 43 7.35 -1.13 2.72
N ASP A 44 7.68 -1.10 4.01
CA ASP A 44 8.90 -1.71 4.60
C ASP A 44 8.50 -2.75 5.65
N GLY A 45 9.43 -3.66 5.97
CA GLY A 45 9.29 -4.66 7.05
C GLY A 45 8.76 -6.03 6.60
N ILE A 46 8.07 -6.10 5.46
CA ILE A 46 7.63 -7.36 4.85
C ILE A 46 8.79 -7.97 4.05
N GLN A 47 9.15 -9.22 4.38
CA GLN A 47 10.36 -9.85 3.85
C GLN A 47 10.09 -10.87 2.74
N GLY A 48 10.90 -10.82 1.69
CA GLY A 48 10.96 -11.83 0.63
C GLY A 48 9.60 -12.08 -0.03
N TRP A 49 9.24 -13.36 -0.17
CA TRP A 49 8.02 -13.78 -0.86
C TRP A 49 6.71 -13.37 -0.16
N LYS A 50 6.76 -13.01 1.14
CA LYS A 50 5.58 -12.54 1.87
C LYS A 50 5.02 -11.24 1.32
N LEU A 51 5.81 -10.48 0.55
CA LEU A 51 5.33 -9.27 -0.13
C LEU A 51 4.21 -9.59 -1.13
N TYR A 52 4.35 -10.68 -1.89
CA TYR A 52 3.37 -11.10 -2.88
C TYR A 52 2.13 -11.69 -2.22
N GLU A 53 2.31 -12.45 -1.13
CA GLU A 53 1.20 -12.96 -0.32
C GLU A 53 0.40 -11.80 0.29
N PHE A 54 1.09 -10.78 0.81
CA PHE A 54 0.48 -9.56 1.32
C PHE A 54 -0.33 -8.83 0.24
N ALA A 55 0.23 -8.66 -0.97
CA ALA A 55 -0.47 -8.05 -2.08
C ALA A 55 -1.75 -8.82 -2.44
N ALA A 56 -1.65 -10.15 -2.64
CA ALA A 56 -2.79 -10.99 -2.96
C ALA A 56 -3.87 -10.95 -1.88
N ARG A 57 -3.47 -10.93 -0.60
CA ARG A 57 -4.41 -10.83 0.52
C ARG A 57 -5.14 -9.49 0.54
N LEU A 58 -4.48 -8.39 0.17
CA LEU A 58 -5.14 -7.10 0.04
C LEU A 58 -6.12 -7.08 -1.14
N GLU A 59 -5.75 -7.67 -2.28
CA GLU A 59 -6.64 -7.76 -3.45
C GLU A 59 -7.91 -8.55 -3.15
N GLU A 60 -7.78 -9.66 -2.43
CA GLU A 60 -8.91 -10.50 -2.00
C GLU A 60 -9.90 -9.71 -1.13
N GLU A 61 -9.40 -8.95 -0.16
CA GLU A 61 -10.22 -8.21 0.80
C GLU A 61 -10.77 -6.89 0.22
N LEU A 62 -10.02 -6.24 -0.68
CA LEU A 62 -10.45 -4.99 -1.33
C LEU A 62 -11.30 -5.22 -2.58
N HIS A 63 -11.29 -6.44 -3.14
CA HIS A 63 -11.89 -6.76 -4.44
C HIS A 63 -11.42 -5.86 -5.59
N ASN A 64 -10.18 -5.39 -5.50
CA ASN A 64 -9.56 -4.44 -6.42
C ASN A 64 -8.07 -4.76 -6.59
N PRO A 65 -7.45 -4.50 -7.75
CA PRO A 65 -6.02 -4.66 -7.96
C PRO A 65 -5.19 -3.81 -6.99
N VAL A 66 -4.08 -4.36 -6.50
CA VAL A 66 -3.18 -3.69 -5.54
C VAL A 66 -1.74 -3.78 -6.01
N ASP A 67 -1.12 -2.62 -6.22
CA ASP A 67 0.30 -2.52 -6.58
C ASP A 67 1.13 -2.26 -5.32
N VAL A 68 1.87 -3.30 -4.88
CA VAL A 68 2.75 -3.21 -3.71
C VAL A 68 4.20 -2.99 -4.12
N VAL A 69 4.80 -1.92 -3.59
CA VAL A 69 6.21 -1.55 -3.84
C VAL A 69 7.04 -1.63 -2.55
N PRO A 70 8.14 -2.40 -2.51
CA PRO A 70 9.04 -2.36 -1.37
C PRO A 70 9.81 -1.03 -1.34
N LEU A 71 9.89 -0.38 -0.17
CA LEU A 71 10.63 0.87 0.01
C LEU A 71 12.15 0.65 0.07
N SER A 72 12.56 -0.55 0.46
CA SER A 72 13.94 -1.00 0.56
C SER A 72 14.31 -2.00 -0.54
N PRO A 73 15.46 -1.84 -1.23
CA PRO A 73 16.44 -0.76 -1.07
C PRO A 73 15.94 0.58 -1.63
N PRO A 74 16.45 1.72 -1.11
CA PRO A 74 16.00 3.03 -1.55
C PRO A 74 16.38 3.32 -3.01
N SER A 75 15.45 3.91 -3.75
CA SER A 75 15.62 4.33 -5.14
C SER A 75 15.11 5.75 -5.34
N ARG A 76 15.32 6.33 -6.53
CA ARG A 76 14.71 7.62 -6.89
C ARG A 76 13.17 7.57 -6.79
N PHE A 77 12.59 6.41 -7.11
CA PHE A 77 11.14 6.21 -7.06
C PHE A 77 10.63 6.08 -5.63
N THR A 78 11.26 5.28 -4.77
CA THR A 78 10.81 5.15 -3.38
C THR A 78 10.96 6.45 -2.61
N LYS A 79 12.03 7.24 -2.85
CA LYS A 79 12.16 8.60 -2.30
C LYS A 79 11.06 9.56 -2.75
N TYR A 80 10.59 9.42 -4.00
CA TYR A 80 9.46 10.20 -4.50
C TYR A 80 8.16 9.81 -3.78
N ILE A 81 7.91 8.50 -3.63
CA ILE A 81 6.78 7.95 -2.87
C ILE A 81 6.80 8.49 -1.43
N GLU A 82 7.93 8.38 -0.73
CA GLU A 82 8.06 8.87 0.64
C GLU A 82 7.77 10.36 0.79
N LYS A 83 8.09 11.18 -0.24
CA LYS A 83 7.86 12.62 -0.24
C LYS A 83 6.42 13.03 -0.58
N LYS A 84 5.72 12.24 -1.39
CA LYS A 84 4.42 12.62 -2.00
C LYS A 84 3.24 11.77 -1.53
N GLY A 85 3.51 10.57 -1.03
CA GLY A 85 2.50 9.65 -0.54
C GLY A 85 1.97 10.05 0.84
N LYS A 86 0.92 9.35 1.25
CA LYS A 86 0.28 9.48 2.56
C LYS A 86 0.69 8.31 3.44
N ALA A 87 1.45 8.59 4.49
CA ALA A 87 1.81 7.58 5.49
C ALA A 87 0.55 7.10 6.23
N LEU A 88 0.46 5.79 6.42
CA LEU A 88 -0.60 5.11 7.16
C LEU A 88 -0.11 4.60 8.52
N ILE A 89 1.14 4.10 8.55
CA ILE A 89 1.90 3.74 9.75
C ILE A 89 3.37 4.11 9.57
#